data_AF-A0AAW8RP45-F1
#
_entry.id   AF-A0AAW8RP45-F1
#
_cell.length_a   1.000
_cell.length_b   1.000
_cell.length_c   1.000
_cell.angle_alpha   90.00
_cell.angle_beta   90.00
_cell.angle_gamma   90.00
#
_symmetry.space_group_name_H-M   'P 1'
#
loop_
_entity.id
_entity.type
_entity.pdbx_description
1 polymer ?
#
loop_
_entity_poly.entity_id
_entity_poly.type
_entity_poly.pdbx_seq_one_letter_code
_entity_poly.pdbx_strand_id
1 'polypeptide(L)'
;MLHQAINILKEQTGIETIETDWGFESVTAEREELDPAIIQLSNTKLPALVMTHLYVYVDQKSGKDYVVYFLMDIHSEYEFTRGLLIEGKLQWYSNGESND
;
A
#
# COMPACT_ATOMS: atom_id res chain seq x y z
N MET A 1 -4.26 -9.81 -0.34
CA MET A 1 -3.57 -8.54 -0.01
C MET A 1 -2.72 -8.64 1.26
N LEU A 2 -3.23 -9.02 2.45
CA LEU A 2 -2.39 -9.09 3.69
C LEU A 2 -1.08 -9.88 3.54
N HIS A 3 -1.14 -11.11 3.00
CA HIS A 3 0.08 -11.90 2.71
C HIS A 3 1.07 -11.18 1.79
N GLN A 4 0.57 -10.42 0.82
CA GLN A 4 1.42 -9.61 -0.06
C GLN A 4 2.02 -8.43 0.72
N ALA A 5 1.29 -7.79 1.64
CA ALA A 5 1.83 -6.75 2.50
C ALA A 5 2.97 -7.27 3.39
N ILE A 6 2.79 -8.44 3.98
CA ILE A 6 3.83 -9.13 4.76
C ILE A 6 5.07 -9.38 3.89
N ASN A 7 4.87 -9.90 2.66
CA ASN A 7 5.98 -10.16 1.75
C ASN A 7 6.70 -8.88 1.32
N ILE A 8 5.96 -7.81 0.97
CA ILE A 8 6.53 -6.52 0.61
C ILE A 8 7.36 -5.96 1.76
N LEU A 9 6.84 -5.97 2.99
CA LEU A 9 7.60 -5.51 4.15
C LEU A 9 8.88 -6.30 4.32
N LYS A 10 8.79 -7.64 4.25
CA LYS A 10 9.95 -8.54 4.38
C LYS A 10 10.98 -8.29 3.30
N GLU A 11 10.58 -8.17 2.04
CA GLU A 11 11.48 -7.95 0.92
C GLU A 11 12.18 -6.58 0.98
N GLN A 12 11.46 -5.54 1.39
CA GLN A 12 12.00 -4.18 1.41
C GLN A 12 12.80 -3.85 2.69
N THR A 13 12.53 -4.53 3.81
CA THR A 13 13.10 -4.17 5.12
C THR A 13 13.77 -5.32 5.85
N GLY A 14 13.55 -6.57 5.43
CA GLY A 14 13.99 -7.78 6.13
C GLY A 14 13.20 -8.13 7.40
N ILE A 15 12.14 -7.38 7.72
CA ILE A 15 11.31 -7.62 8.90
C ILE A 15 10.33 -8.75 8.62
N GLU A 16 10.37 -9.80 9.45
CA GLU A 16 9.41 -10.88 9.42
C GLU A 16 8.28 -10.61 10.41
N THR A 17 7.04 -10.77 9.94
CA THR A 17 5.81 -10.56 10.72
C THR A 17 4.82 -11.67 10.43
N ILE A 18 3.84 -11.82 11.32
CA ILE A 18 2.69 -12.71 11.15
C ILE A 18 1.40 -11.90 11.03
N GLU A 19 0.34 -12.53 10.54
CA GLU A 19 -0.94 -11.84 10.26
C GLU A 19 -1.49 -11.03 11.45
N THR A 20 -1.32 -11.52 12.68
CA THR A 20 -1.83 -10.86 13.89
C THR A 20 -1.09 -9.59 14.28
N ASP A 21 0.06 -9.31 13.66
CA ASP A 21 0.85 -8.10 13.91
C ASP A 21 0.29 -6.87 13.18
N TRP A 22 -0.66 -7.06 12.26
CA TRP A 22 -1.10 -6.04 11.32
C TRP A 22 -2.49 -5.50 11.64
N GLY A 23 -2.61 -4.17 11.56
CA GLY A 23 -3.87 -3.48 11.39
C GLY A 23 -4.28 -3.42 9.92
N PHE A 24 -5.59 -3.34 9.66
CA PHE A 24 -6.14 -3.17 8.32
C PHE A 24 -7.21 -2.09 8.31
N GLU A 25 -7.10 -1.18 7.34
CA GLU A 25 -8.11 -0.16 7.04
C GLU A 25 -8.36 -0.11 5.53
N SER A 26 -9.56 0.29 5.12
CA SER A 26 -9.89 0.52 3.72
C SER A 26 -10.67 1.83 3.59
N VAL A 27 -10.23 2.67 2.66
CA VAL A 27 -10.78 4.02 2.46
C VAL A 27 -11.06 4.24 0.98
N THR A 28 -12.22 4.79 0.66
CA THR A 28 -12.57 5.25 -0.68
C THR A 28 -12.30 6.75 -0.78
N ALA A 29 -11.66 7.20 -1.86
CA ALA A 29 -11.31 8.60 -2.08
C ALA A 29 -11.49 8.99 -3.54
N GLU A 30 -11.80 10.25 -3.79
CA GLU A 30 -11.75 10.80 -5.15
C GLU A 30 -10.31 10.86 -5.63
N ARG A 31 -10.08 10.65 -6.92
CA ARG A 31 -8.75 10.67 -7.52
C ARG A 31 -8.00 11.97 -7.23
N GLU A 32 -8.73 13.08 -7.20
CA GLU A 32 -8.23 14.42 -6.93
C GLU A 32 -7.75 14.62 -5.48
N GLU A 33 -8.17 13.74 -4.55
CA GLU A 33 -7.76 13.76 -3.14
C GLU A 33 -6.47 12.96 -2.88
N LEU A 34 -5.99 12.21 -3.87
CA LEU A 34 -4.77 11.41 -3.72
C LEU A 34 -3.53 12.30 -3.67
N ASP A 35 -2.69 12.07 -2.68
CA ASP A 35 -1.41 12.76 -2.56
C ASP A 35 -0.43 12.26 -3.63
N PRO A 36 0.00 13.11 -4.59
CA PRO A 36 0.94 12.71 -5.63
C PRO A 36 2.35 12.40 -5.11
N ALA A 37 2.69 12.81 -3.88
CA ALA A 37 3.95 12.43 -3.25
C ALA A 37 3.95 10.95 -2.79
N ILE A 38 2.77 10.41 -2.52
CA ILE A 38 2.58 9.02 -2.06
C ILE A 38 2.21 8.12 -3.23
N ILE A 39 1.29 8.55 -4.09
CA ILE A 39 0.82 7.75 -5.23
C ILE A 39 1.58 8.19 -6.49
N GLN A 40 2.60 7.42 -6.87
CA GLN A 40 3.40 7.65 -8.08
C GLN A 40 2.63 7.23 -9.33
N LEU A 41 1.76 8.13 -9.83
CA LEU A 41 0.84 7.87 -10.94
C LEU A 41 1.42 8.10 -12.33
N SER A 42 2.75 8.15 -12.48
CA SER A 42 3.37 8.37 -13.78
C SER A 42 2.99 7.24 -14.74
N ASN A 43 1.95 7.49 -15.55
CA ASN A 43 1.37 6.68 -16.63
C ASN A 43 0.07 5.90 -16.34
N THR A 44 -0.54 5.97 -15.15
CA THR A 44 -1.78 5.23 -14.84
C THR A 44 -3.01 6.15 -14.90
N LYS A 45 -3.96 5.87 -15.81
CA LYS A 45 -5.28 6.54 -15.80
C LYS A 45 -6.15 5.91 -14.72
N LEU A 46 -6.25 6.58 -13.57
CA LEU A 46 -7.18 6.19 -12.52
C LEU A 46 -8.63 6.59 -12.84
N PRO A 47 -9.63 5.79 -12.39
CA PRO A 47 -11.03 6.22 -12.35
C PRO A 47 -11.23 7.40 -11.40
N ALA A 48 -12.41 8.03 -11.43
CA ALA A 48 -12.72 9.17 -10.58
C ALA A 48 -12.77 8.82 -9.08
N LEU A 49 -13.14 7.58 -8.76
CA LEU A 49 -13.25 7.08 -7.40
C LEU A 49 -12.42 5.81 -7.27
N VAL A 50 -11.57 5.76 -6.25
CA VAL A 50 -10.64 4.64 -5.99
C VAL A 50 -10.76 4.18 -4.55
N MET A 51 -10.34 2.95 -4.28
CA MET A 51 -10.26 2.38 -2.93
C MET A 51 -8.80 2.14 -2.58
N THR A 52 -8.40 2.47 -1.35
CA THR A 52 -7.07 2.20 -0.83
C THR A 52 -7.16 1.24 0.34
N HIS A 53 -6.58 0.06 0.19
CA HIS A 53 -6.37 -0.88 1.29
C HIS A 53 -5.06 -0.53 1.98
N LEU A 54 -5.11 -0.28 3.29
CA LEU A 54 -3.97 0.09 4.13
C LEU A 54 -3.71 -1.03 5.14
N TYR A 55 -2.51 -1.57 5.10
CA TYR A 55 -2.01 -2.53 6.09
C TYR A 55 -0.95 -1.84 6.93
N VAL A 56 -1.19 -1.76 8.24
CA VAL A 56 -0.35 -1.01 9.18
C VAL A 56 0.37 -1.97 10.11
N TYR A 57 1.68 -1.82 10.19
CA TYR A 57 2.54 -2.52 11.14
C TYR A 57 3.36 -1.50 11.92
N VAL A 58 3.50 -1.71 13.24
CA VAL A 58 4.36 -0.89 14.09
C VAL A 58 5.45 -1.78 14.67
N ASP A 59 6.70 -1.51 14.32
CA ASP A 59 7.83 -2.24 14.91
C ASP A 59 7.96 -1.86 16.39
N GLN A 60 7.73 -2.82 17.27
CA GLN A 60 7.80 -2.60 18.72
C GLN A 60 9.21 -2.24 19.21
N LYS A 61 10.27 -2.56 18.44
CA LYS A 61 11.65 -2.26 18.84
C LYS A 61 12.05 -0.84 18.50
N SER A 62 11.82 -0.41 17.26
CA SER A 62 12.20 0.93 16.81
C SER A 62 11.09 1.98 17.00
N GLY A 63 9.85 1.55 17.22
CA GLY A 63 8.68 2.42 17.28
C GLY A 63 8.23 2.96 15.91
N LYS A 64 8.84 2.48 14.82
CA LYS A 64 8.55 2.95 13.46
C LYS A 64 7.24 2.36 12.94
N ASP A 65 6.46 3.20 12.28
CA ASP A 65 5.29 2.80 11.51
C ASP A 65 5.68 2.42 10.08
N TYR A 66 5.05 1.34 9.63
CA TYR A 66 5.14 0.81 8.28
C TYR A 66 3.72 0.69 7.76
N VAL A 67 3.45 1.29 6.60
CA VAL A 67 2.15 1.18 5.95
C VAL A 67 2.35 0.64 4.55
N VAL A 68 1.79 -0.54 4.28
CA VAL A 68 1.66 -1.04 2.92
C VAL A 68 0.30 -0.65 2.40
N TYR A 69 0.25 0.08 1.30
CA TYR A 69 -1.00 0.46 0.65
C TYR A 69 -1.17 -0.28 -0.67
N PHE A 70 -2.42 -0.57 -1.02
CA PHE A 70 -2.84 -1.04 -2.34
C PHE A 70 -3.96 -0.12 -2.84
N LEU A 71 -3.72 0.57 -3.95
CA LEU A 71 -4.70 1.39 -4.63
C LEU A 71 -5.44 0.53 -5.63
N MET A 72 -6.75 0.48 -5.51
CA MET A 72 -7.62 -0.47 -6.21
C MET A 72 -8.81 0.23 -6.84
N ASP A 73 -9.39 -0.44 -7.82
CA ASP A 73 -10.72 -0.14 -8.33
C ASP A 73 -11.79 -0.44 -7.26
N ILE A 74 -12.87 0.32 -7.27
CA ILE A 74 -13.96 0.19 -6.28
C ILE A 74 -14.99 -0.88 -6.65
N HIS A 75 -15.03 -1.30 -7.91
CA HIS A 75 -16.01 -2.23 -8.45
C HIS A 75 -15.40 -3.58 -8.83
N SER A 76 -14.08 -3.69 -8.77
CA SER A 76 -13.32 -4.89 -9.11
C SER A 76 -12.14 -5.06 -8.16
N GLU A 77 -11.52 -6.24 -8.17
CA GLU A 77 -10.30 -6.50 -7.39
C GLU A 77 -9.02 -6.04 -8.12
N TYR A 78 -9.16 -5.13 -9.09
CA TYR A 78 -8.03 -4.64 -9.88
C TYR A 78 -7.16 -3.68 -9.07
N GLU A 79 -5.88 -3.99 -8.95
CA GLU A 79 -4.85 -3.16 -8.30
C GLU A 79 -4.20 -2.23 -9.33
N PHE A 80 -4.24 -0.92 -9.09
CA PHE A 80 -3.55 0.08 -9.90
C PHE A 80 -2.08 0.24 -9.51
N THR A 81 -1.82 0.28 -8.20
CA THR A 81 -0.48 0.47 -7.65
C THR A 81 -0.46 0.05 -6.19
N ARG A 82 0.74 -0.20 -5.67
CA ARG A 82 1.02 -0.51 -4.28
C ARG A 82 2.30 0.17 -3.85
N GLY A 83 2.46 0.36 -2.55
CA GLY A 83 3.69 0.89 -2.02
C GLY A 83 3.86 0.69 -0.54
N LEU A 84 5.05 1.04 -0.07
CA LEU A 84 5.47 0.98 1.31
C LEU A 84 5.83 2.39 1.77
N LEU A 85 5.11 2.84 2.80
CA LEU A 85 5.44 4.02 3.57
C LEU A 85 6.19 3.59 4.83
N ILE A 86 7.23 4.34 5.17
CA ILE A 86 7.92 4.25 6.47
C ILE A 86 7.88 5.66 7.07
N GLU A 87 7.29 5.79 8.26
CA GLU A 87 7.10 7.10 8.92
C GLU A 87 6.39 8.11 8.02
N GLY A 88 5.31 7.65 7.37
CA GLY A 88 4.49 8.44 6.42
C GLY A 88 5.18 8.82 5.10
N LYS A 89 6.41 8.36 4.83
CA LYS A 89 7.16 8.69 3.61
C LYS A 89 7.25 7.50 2.68
N LEU A 90 6.98 7.71 1.39
CA LEU A 90 7.12 6.70 0.36
C LEU A 90 8.58 6.24 0.23
N GLN A 91 8.82 4.96 0.49
CA GLN A 91 10.14 4.34 0.35
C GLN A 91 10.21 3.41 -0.85
N TRP A 92 9.09 2.76 -1.18
CA TRP A 92 9.00 1.84 -2.29
C TRP A 92 7.60 1.89 -2.89
N TYR A 93 7.51 1.71 -4.21
CA TYR A 93 6.24 1.55 -4.91
C TYR A 93 6.41 0.63 -6.11
N SER A 94 5.30 0.07 -6.55
CA SER A 94 5.19 -0.72 -7.78
C SER A 94 3.85 -0.41 -8.43
N ASN A 95 3.87 -0.20 -9.75
CA ASN A 95 2.64 -0.10 -10.52
C ASN A 95 2.12 -1.52 -10.76
N GLY A 96 0.81 -1.71 -10.67
CA GLY A 96 0.15 -2.99 -10.79
C GLY A 96 0.27 -3.59 -12.19
N GLU A 97 1.42 -4.19 -12.49
CA GLU A 97 1.58 -5.19 -13.54
C GLU A 97 2.41 -6.34 -12.96
N SER A 98 1.74 -7.33 -12.41
CA SER A 98 2.31 -8.65 -12.17
C SER A 98 1.43 -9.68 -12.89
N ASN A 99 1.45 -9.63 -14.21
CA ASN A 99 1.20 -10.83 -15.00
C ASN A 99 2.55 -11.52 -15.17
N ASP A 100 2.92 -12.35 -14.20
CA ASP A 100 3.60 -13.63 -14.40
C ASP A 100 3.66 -14.43 -13.10
#